data_AF-A0A2V8L8Z6-F1
#
_entry.id   AF-A0A2V8L8Z6-F1
#
_cell.length_a   1.000
_cell.length_b   1.000
_cell.length_c   1.000
_cell.angle_alpha   90.00
_cell.angle_beta   90.00
_cell.angle_gamma   90.00
#
_symmetry.space_group_name_H-M   'P 1'
#
loop_
_entity.id
_entity.type
_entity.pdbx_description
1 polymer ?
#
loop_
_entity_poly.entity_id
_entity_poly.type
_entity_poly.pdbx_seq_one_letter_code
_entity_poly.pdbx_strand_id
1 'polypeptide(L)'
;MATARSHKVLLVDETNPRSVGFQLATLLHQINRLQENDEGSRNSTEHELALKAVNLVRSCRTADLSRREAEGHFPALEELVTELKTTLLELSDALTARYFVNIIACRFTT
;
A
#
# COMPACT_ATOMS: atom_id res chain seq x y z
N MET A 1 -12.73 -10.13 25.34
CA MET A 1 -13.37 -9.11 24.48
C MET A 1 -12.48 -7.89 24.14
N ALA A 2 -11.16 -7.91 24.36
CA ALA A 2 -10.29 -6.75 24.11
C ALA A 2 -9.63 -6.72 22.71
N THR A 3 -9.48 -7.87 22.05
CA THR A 3 -8.64 -8.02 20.84
C THR A 3 -9.28 -7.45 19.56
N ALA A 4 -10.61 -7.34 19.51
CA ALA A 4 -11.32 -6.86 18.32
C ALA A 4 -11.14 -5.35 18.04
N ARG A 5 -10.85 -4.54 19.08
CA ARG A 5 -10.65 -3.09 18.90
C ARG A 5 -9.29 -2.74 18.31
N SER A 6 -8.25 -3.54 18.57
CA SER A 6 -6.89 -3.25 18.11
C SER A 6 -6.73 -3.32 16.60
N HIS A 7 -7.44 -4.25 15.94
CA HIS A 7 -7.35 -4.47 14.50
C HIS A 7 -7.91 -3.28 13.70
N LYS A 8 -9.00 -2.67 14.18
CA LYS A 8 -9.63 -1.52 13.53
C LYS A 8 -8.73 -0.28 13.54
N VAL A 9 -8.03 -0.05 14.65
CA VAL A 9 -7.12 1.10 14.85
C VAL A 9 -5.84 0.99 14.01
N LEU A 10 -5.39 -0.23 13.70
CA LEU A 10 -4.18 -0.43 12.89
C LEU A 10 -4.45 -0.47 11.39
N LEU A 11 -5.70 -0.61 10.95
CA LEU A 11 -5.98 -0.80 9.52
C LEU A 11 -6.51 0.46 8.84
N VAL A 12 -7.55 1.09 9.40
CA VAL A 12 -8.33 2.14 8.71
C VAL A 12 -8.17 3.53 9.35
N ASP A 13 -7.55 3.63 10.53
CA ASP A 13 -7.39 4.91 11.21
C ASP A 13 -6.34 5.80 10.52
N GLU A 14 -6.78 6.62 9.57
CA GLU A 14 -5.93 7.59 8.86
C GLU A 14 -5.35 8.69 9.78
N THR A 15 -5.65 8.72 11.09
CA THR A 15 -5.04 9.64 12.06
C THR A 15 -3.93 8.99 12.89
N ASN A 16 -3.83 7.66 12.84
CA ASN A 16 -2.79 6.91 13.51
C ASN A 16 -1.62 6.65 12.55
N PRO A 17 -0.40 7.16 12.82
CA PRO A 17 0.73 6.98 11.91
C PRO A 17 1.17 5.52 11.74
N ARG A 18 0.78 4.64 12.68
CA ARG A 18 1.02 3.19 12.57
C ARG A 18 -0.07 2.46 11.79
N SER A 19 -1.13 3.15 11.37
CA SER A 19 -2.16 2.49 10.57
C SER A 19 -1.65 2.23 9.15
N VAL A 20 -2.15 1.15 8.56
CA VAL A 20 -1.87 0.82 7.16
C VAL A 20 -2.43 1.90 6.25
N GLY A 21 -3.64 2.42 6.52
CA GLY A 21 -4.24 3.53 5.77
C GLY A 21 -3.37 4.79 5.74
N PHE A 22 -2.83 5.22 6.88
CA PHE A 22 -1.95 6.40 6.94
C PHE A 22 -0.65 6.18 6.18
N GLN A 23 -0.02 5.00 6.35
CA GLN A 23 1.23 4.67 5.67
C GLN A 23 1.05 4.62 4.16
N LEU A 24 -0.03 4.03 3.66
CA LEU A 24 -0.32 3.98 2.22
C LEU A 24 -0.65 5.37 1.65
N ALA A 25 -1.39 6.20 2.39
CA ALA A 25 -1.64 7.58 1.98
C ALA A 25 -0.34 8.41 1.91
N THR A 26 0.56 8.20 2.86
CA THR A 26 1.90 8.82 2.86
C THR A 26 2.73 8.33 1.68
N LEU A 27 2.70 7.03 1.39
CA LEU A 27 3.39 6.44 0.25
C LEU A 27 2.90 7.01 -1.08
N LEU A 28 1.58 7.12 -1.28
CA LEU A 28 0.99 7.76 -2.45
C LEU A 28 1.44 9.21 -2.58
N HIS A 29 1.46 9.97 -1.48
CA HIS A 29 1.96 11.34 -1.48
C HIS A 29 3.43 11.43 -1.90
N GLN A 30 4.28 10.51 -1.42
CA GLN A 30 5.70 10.45 -1.81
C GLN A 30 5.88 10.12 -3.29
N ILE A 31 5.08 9.20 -3.82
CA ILE A 31 5.09 8.84 -5.24
C ILE A 31 4.68 10.04 -6.10
N ASN A 32 3.60 10.75 -5.74
CA ASN A 32 3.17 11.96 -6.44
C ASN A 32 4.30 12.99 -6.50
N ARG A 33 4.98 13.23 -5.38
CA ARG A 33 6.13 14.15 -5.34
C ARG A 33 7.30 13.68 -6.20
N LEU A 34 7.53 12.38 -6.30
CA LEU A 34 8.59 11.83 -7.16
C LEU A 34 8.25 12.09 -8.65
N GLN A 35 6.99 11.90 -9.03
CA GLN A 35 6.50 12.14 -10.39
C GLN A 35 6.48 13.62 -10.78
N GLU A 36 6.21 14.53 -9.84
CA GLU A 36 6.30 15.99 -10.07
C GLU A 36 7.69 16.45 -10.51
N ASN A 37 8.74 15.70 -10.13
CA ASN A 37 10.12 16.00 -10.54
C ASN A 37 10.53 15.27 -11.84
N ASP A 38 9.65 14.45 -12.41
CA ASP A 38 9.89 13.65 -13.63
C ASP A 38 8.90 14.09 -14.73
N GLU A 39 9.31 15.07 -15.53
CA GLU A 39 8.54 15.67 -16.64
C GLU A 39 8.08 14.59 -17.64
N GLY A 40 6.85 14.08 -17.48
CA GLY A 40 6.26 13.00 -18.28
C GLY A 40 5.54 11.91 -17.48
N SER A 41 5.58 11.98 -16.15
CA SER A 41 5.18 10.89 -15.24
C SER A 41 3.69 10.89 -14.81
N ARG A 42 2.78 11.61 -15.46
CA ARG A 42 1.43 11.81 -14.89
C ARG A 42 0.51 10.56 -14.89
N ASN A 43 0.87 9.48 -15.60
CA ASN A 43 0.11 8.23 -15.72
C ASN A 43 1.00 6.99 -15.57
N SER A 44 1.83 6.99 -14.54
CA SER A 44 2.78 5.91 -14.33
C SER A 44 2.16 4.69 -13.64
N THR A 45 2.64 3.50 -13.99
CA THR A 45 2.23 2.24 -13.36
C THR A 45 2.40 2.26 -11.84
N GLU A 46 3.47 2.87 -11.31
CA GLU A 46 3.66 3.00 -9.86
C GLU A 46 2.56 3.84 -9.18
N HIS A 47 2.04 4.87 -9.84
CA HIS A 47 0.99 5.71 -9.29
C HIS A 47 -0.36 4.99 -9.27
N GLU A 48 -0.67 4.25 -10.33
CA GLU A 48 -1.88 3.41 -10.38
C GLU A 48 -1.87 2.34 -9.28
N LEU A 49 -0.72 1.68 -9.08
CA LEU A 49 -0.54 0.67 -8.04
C LEU A 49 -0.65 1.25 -6.63
N ALA A 50 -0.05 2.43 -6.39
CA ALA A 50 -0.17 3.11 -5.10
C ALA A 50 -1.61 3.56 -4.82
N LEU A 51 -2.31 4.09 -5.83
CA LEU A 51 -3.71 4.47 -5.71
C LEU A 51 -4.60 3.25 -5.46
N LYS A 52 -4.35 2.12 -6.14
CA LYS A 52 -5.02 0.84 -5.90
C LYS A 52 -4.85 0.40 -4.44
N ALA A 53 -3.63 0.40 -3.92
CA ALA A 53 -3.36 0.01 -2.53
C ALA A 53 -4.13 0.87 -1.52
N VAL A 54 -4.16 2.19 -1.72
CA VAL A 54 -4.94 3.11 -0.87
C VAL A 54 -6.44 2.81 -0.96
N ASN A 55 -6.95 2.60 -2.18
CA ASN A 55 -8.36 2.31 -2.40
C ASN A 55 -8.80 0.97 -1.80
N LEU A 56 -7.95 -0.05 -1.79
CA LEU A 56 -8.23 -1.34 -1.14
C LEU A 56 -8.50 -1.17 0.37
N VAL A 57 -7.68 -0.37 1.04
CA VAL A 57 -7.87 -0.08 2.47
C VAL A 57 -9.09 0.80 2.72
N ARG A 58 -9.31 1.83 1.90
CA ARG A 58 -10.45 2.76 2.04
C ARG A 58 -11.80 2.13 1.74
N SER A 59 -11.85 1.22 0.77
CA SER A 59 -13.07 0.52 0.37
C SER A 59 -13.40 -0.64 1.31
N CYS A 60 -12.46 -1.01 2.18
CA CYS A 60 -12.62 -2.14 3.07
C CYS A 60 -13.64 -1.84 4.17
N ARG A 61 -14.68 -2.67 4.23
CA ARG A 61 -15.69 -2.58 5.27
C ARG A 61 -15.15 -3.21 6.54
N THR A 62 -14.84 -2.37 7.54
CA THR A 62 -14.33 -2.82 8.85
C THR A 62 -15.21 -3.86 9.55
N ALA A 63 -16.51 -3.90 9.25
CA ALA A 63 -17.44 -4.92 9.74
C ALA A 63 -17.12 -6.32 9.18
N ASP A 64 -16.77 -6.40 7.89
CA ASP A 64 -16.47 -7.66 7.20
C ASP A 64 -15.10 -8.21 7.64
N LEU A 65 -14.14 -7.32 7.89
CA LEU A 65 -12.81 -7.67 8.40
C LEU A 65 -12.81 -8.20 9.84
N SER A 66 -13.83 -7.84 10.62
CA SER A 66 -13.99 -8.30 12.01
C SER A 66 -14.77 -9.60 12.11
N ARG A 67 -15.32 -10.10 10.99
CA ARG A 67 -16.14 -11.31 10.95
C ARG A 67 -15.23 -12.52 11.00
N ARG A 68 -15.39 -13.29 12.08
CA ARG A 68 -14.66 -14.53 12.31
C ARG A 68 -15.46 -15.73 11.81
N GLU A 69 -14.82 -16.64 11.10
CA GLU A 69 -15.42 -17.92 10.71
C GLU A 69 -15.36 -18.96 11.82
N ALA A 70 -16.06 -20.08 11.63
CA ALA A 70 -16.18 -21.15 12.63
C ALA A 70 -14.82 -21.74 13.02
N GLU A 71 -13.88 -21.76 12.09
CA GLU A 71 -12.51 -22.25 12.22
C GLU A 71 -11.58 -21.21 12.87
N GLY A 72 -12.08 -20.00 13.17
CA GLY A 72 -11.32 -18.95 13.84
C GLY A 72 -10.53 -18.01 12.93
N HIS A 73 -10.67 -18.17 11.61
CA HIS A 73 -10.05 -17.34 10.57
C HIS A 73 -10.81 -16.05 10.30
N PHE A 74 -10.12 -15.10 9.65
CA PHE A 74 -10.68 -13.82 9.19
C PHE A 74 -10.49 -13.73 7.67
N PRO A 75 -11.30 -14.44 6.86
CA PRO A 75 -11.07 -14.59 5.42
C PRO A 75 -10.97 -13.25 4.69
N ALA A 76 -11.85 -12.29 5.00
CA ALA A 76 -11.83 -10.96 4.40
C ALA A 76 -10.55 -10.17 4.74
N LEU A 77 -9.99 -10.39 5.93
CA LEU A 77 -8.73 -9.77 6.34
C LEU A 77 -7.55 -10.45 5.64
N GLU A 78 -7.56 -11.78 5.55
CA GLU A 78 -6.53 -12.55 4.86
C GLU A 78 -6.48 -12.21 3.36
N GLU A 79 -7.64 -12.07 2.71
CA GLU A 79 -7.79 -11.64 1.32
C GLU A 79 -7.22 -10.23 1.12
N LEU A 80 -7.65 -9.26 1.94
CA LEU A 80 -7.14 -7.88 1.88
C LEU A 80 -5.62 -7.83 2.06
N VAL A 81 -5.07 -8.56 3.05
CA VAL A 81 -3.63 -8.59 3.32
C VAL A 81 -2.87 -9.21 2.15
N THR A 82 -3.42 -10.26 1.54
CA THR A 82 -2.82 -10.91 0.37
C THR A 82 -2.80 -9.97 -0.82
N GLU A 83 -3.93 -9.30 -1.11
CA GLU A 83 -4.00 -8.36 -2.23
C GLU A 83 -3.10 -7.13 -2.02
N LEU A 84 -3.01 -6.62 -0.79
CA LEU A 84 -2.09 -5.54 -0.43
C LEU A 84 -0.63 -5.96 -0.65
N LYS A 85 -0.24 -7.17 -0.21
CA LYS A 85 1.12 -7.67 -0.41
C LYS A 85 1.49 -7.77 -1.88
N THR A 86 0.60 -8.33 -2.70
CA THR A 86 0.82 -8.44 -4.15
C THR A 86 0.95 -7.06 -4.78
N THR A 87 0.03 -6.13 -4.49
CA THR A 87 0.04 -4.78 -5.05
C THR A 87 1.29 -4.00 -4.64
N LEU A 88 1.75 -4.14 -3.40
CA LEU A 88 2.97 -3.49 -2.91
C LEU A 88 4.25 -4.08 -3.51
N LEU A 89 4.26 -5.39 -3.80
CA LEU A 89 5.37 -6.02 -4.50
C LEU A 89 5.47 -5.50 -5.94
N GLU A 90 4.35 -5.48 -6.66
CA GLU A 90 4.27 -4.91 -8.02
C GLU A 90 4.71 -3.44 -8.02
N LEU A 91 4.32 -2.66 -7.00
CA LEU A 91 4.74 -1.27 -6.84
C LEU A 91 6.25 -1.16 -6.65
N SER A 92 6.84 -2.02 -5.82
CA SER A 92 8.29 -2.06 -5.61
C SER A 92 9.04 -2.35 -6.92
N ASP A 93 8.53 -3.28 -7.72
CA ASP A 93 9.12 -3.63 -9.02
C ASP A 93 9.01 -2.47 -10.01
N ALA A 94 7.86 -1.80 -10.08
CA ALA A 94 7.66 -0.63 -10.94
C ALA A 94 8.59 0.53 -10.56
N LEU A 95 8.73 0.83 -9.27
CA LEU A 95 9.66 1.84 -8.77
C LEU A 95 11.12 1.49 -9.10
N THR A 96 11.49 0.21 -8.94
CA THR A 96 12.82 -0.31 -9.27
C THR A 96 13.15 -0.09 -10.74
N ALA A 97 12.25 -0.54 -11.62
CA ALA A 97 12.42 -0.45 -13.06
C ALA A 97 12.61 1.00 -13.54
N ARG A 98 11.87 1.94 -12.95
CA ARG A 98 11.86 3.34 -13.39
C ARG A 98 12.95 4.20 -12.77
N TYR A 99 13.11 4.14 -11.45
CA TYR A 99 13.94 5.11 -10.72
C TYR A 99 15.29 4.53 -10.28
N PHE A 100 15.41 3.22 -10.12
CA PHE A 100 16.64 2.60 -9.58
C PHE A 100 17.56 1.99 -10.64
N VAL A 101 17.04 1.60 -11.82
CA VAL A 101 17.88 1.07 -12.92
C VAL A 101 18.97 2.06 -13.36
N ASN A 102 18.65 3.36 -13.43
CA ASN A 102 19.60 4.39 -13.87
C ASN A 102 20.68 4.70 -12.80
N ILE A 103 20.33 4.55 -11.52
CA ILE A 103 21.25 4.77 -10.39
C ILE A 103 22.30 3.64 -10.30
N ILE A 104 21.90 2.40 -10.63
CA ILE A 104 22.81 1.24 -10.65
C ILE A 104 23.86 1.43 -11.74
N ALA A 105 23.49 1.91 -12.93
CA ALA A 105 24.42 2.16 -14.01
C ALA A 105 25.53 3.16 -13.62
N CYS A 106 25.19 4.27 -12.96
CA CYS A 106 26.17 5.27 -12.50
C CYS A 106 27.19 4.72 -11.48
N ARG A 107 26.88 3.67 -10.71
CA ARG A 107 27.82 3.09 -9.73
C ARG A 107 28.91 2.21 -10.35
N PHE A 108 28.78 1.84 -11.62
CA PHE A 108 29.74 0.98 -12.32
C PHE A 108 30.57 1.73 -13.38
N THR A 109 30.44 3.05 -13.50
CA THR A 109 31.20 3.86 -14.47
C THR A 109 32.37 4.64 -13.86
N THR A 110 32.85 4.27 -12.66
CA THR A 110 34.08 4.84 -12.06
C THR A 110 35.18 3.79 -12.06
#